data_AF-A0A3E0HCX0-F1
#
_entry.id   AF-A0A3E0HCX0-F1
#
_cell.length_a   1.000
_cell.length_b   1.000
_cell.length_c   1.000
_cell.angle_alpha   90.00
_cell.angle_beta   90.00
_cell.angle_gamma   90.00
#
_symmetry.space_group_name_H-M   'P 1'
#
loop_
_entity.id
_entity.type
_entity.pdbx_description
1 polymer ?
#
loop_
_entity_poly.entity_id
_entity_poly.type
_entity_poly.pdbx_seq_one_letter_code
_entity_poly.pdbx_strand_id
1 'polypeptide(L)'
;MTDSTKLYDVIREAGGEEFGVSDVLRPGPLNYGDTVDWSTFTPADFFWSPDVLVLPVTYSNVSGTIQTAANARELIRVFGKDNFVTIHGEKGLFGLALLSHTPWPRTSQLERLATMLTMLASGDQVLLNTRTYWEYFAELRDKAWEASLAAKTAESLAALAPAGVTVNRASLRTDPWIRHGYQWFKGNQWMPQTATSVINARHDEAVRHVARTVLGWEV
;
A
#
# COMPACT_ATOMS: atom_id res chain seq x y z
N MET A 1 12.80 -34.61 6.70
CA MET A 1 11.90 -33.49 7.05
C MET A 1 11.86 -32.56 5.87
N THR A 2 10.70 -32.40 5.25
CA THR A 2 10.47 -31.49 4.13
C THR A 2 10.51 -30.04 4.64
N ASP A 3 10.96 -29.09 3.81
CA ASP A 3 11.07 -27.66 4.18
C ASP A 3 9.75 -27.06 4.71
N SER A 4 8.62 -27.63 4.29
CA SER A 4 7.27 -27.26 4.76
C SER A 4 7.06 -27.45 6.26
N THR A 5 7.64 -28.50 6.88
CA THR A 5 7.47 -28.77 8.32
C THR A 5 8.24 -27.74 9.15
N LYS A 6 9.43 -27.32 8.70
CA LYS A 6 10.22 -26.27 9.37
C LYS A 6 9.56 -24.90 9.29
N LEU A 7 8.97 -24.56 8.15
CA LEU A 7 8.20 -23.32 7.99
C LEU A 7 7.03 -23.29 8.99
N TYR A 8 6.29 -24.39 9.09
CA TYR A 8 5.16 -24.53 10.00
C TYR A 8 5.57 -24.32 11.47
N ASP A 9 6.65 -24.96 11.92
CA ASP A 9 7.17 -24.81 13.28
C ASP A 9 7.65 -23.39 13.56
N VAL A 10 8.35 -22.78 12.61
CA VAL A 10 8.87 -21.42 12.72
C VAL A 10 7.73 -20.37 12.80
N ILE A 11 6.64 -20.56 12.06
CA ILE A 11 5.46 -19.66 12.11
C ILE A 11 4.64 -19.91 13.39
N ARG A 12 4.46 -21.17 13.78
CA ARG A 12 3.78 -21.55 15.01
C ARG A 12 4.48 -20.96 16.23
N GLU A 13 5.80 -20.98 16.26
CA GLU A 13 6.62 -20.35 17.30
C GLU A 13 6.59 -18.81 17.24
N ALA A 14 6.36 -18.23 16.06
CA ALA A 14 6.27 -16.79 15.82
C ALA A 14 4.93 -16.15 16.23
N GLY A 15 3.86 -16.93 16.46
CA GLY A 15 2.57 -16.43 16.96
C GLY A 15 1.35 -17.36 16.77
N GLY A 16 1.57 -18.68 16.84
CA GLY A 16 0.63 -19.72 16.38
C GLY A 16 -0.73 -19.86 17.07
N GLU A 17 -1.15 -18.93 17.93
CA GLU A 17 -2.56 -18.84 18.38
C GLU A 17 -3.32 -17.65 17.75
N GLU A 18 -2.64 -16.59 17.32
CA GLU A 18 -3.24 -15.49 16.54
C GLU A 18 -3.16 -15.73 15.02
N PHE A 19 -2.20 -16.53 14.59
CA PHE A 19 -2.07 -17.00 13.22
C PHE A 19 -2.80 -18.33 13.08
N GLY A 20 -3.96 -18.33 12.43
CA GLY A 20 -4.72 -19.54 12.12
C GLY A 20 -3.91 -20.46 11.20
N VAL A 21 -3.08 -21.34 11.78
CA VAL A 21 -2.32 -22.35 11.05
C VAL A 21 -3.02 -23.69 11.19
N SER A 22 -3.35 -24.31 10.04
CA SER A 22 -4.38 -25.33 10.03
C SER A 22 -4.25 -26.29 8.80
N ASP A 23 -3.96 -27.59 9.03
CA ASP A 23 -3.90 -28.79 8.12
C ASP A 23 -5.14 -29.29 7.26
N VAL A 24 -4.90 -29.57 5.95
CA VAL A 24 -5.56 -30.58 5.04
C VAL A 24 -6.34 -30.08 3.76
N LEU A 25 -5.77 -30.48 2.59
CA LEU A 25 -6.02 -30.54 1.09
C LEU A 25 -7.46 -30.42 0.48
N ARG A 26 -7.80 -30.04 -0.80
CA ARG A 26 -7.20 -30.08 -2.19
C ARG A 26 -8.05 -29.26 -3.25
N PRO A 27 -7.74 -29.13 -4.58
CA PRO A 27 -7.06 -28.02 -5.27
C PRO A 27 -7.87 -27.21 -6.34
N GLY A 28 -7.38 -25.99 -6.62
CA GLY A 28 -7.32 -25.37 -7.94
C GLY A 28 -5.95 -24.68 -8.09
N PRO A 29 -5.31 -24.64 -9.28
CA PRO A 29 -3.94 -24.11 -9.40
C PRO A 29 -3.97 -22.60 -9.27
N LEU A 30 -3.67 -22.08 -8.07
CA LEU A 30 -3.28 -20.69 -7.91
C LEU A 30 -1.85 -20.58 -8.44
N ASN A 31 -1.64 -19.81 -9.50
CA ASN A 31 -0.31 -19.53 -10.00
C ASN A 31 0.25 -18.29 -9.30
N TYR A 32 1.58 -18.23 -9.25
CA TYR A 32 2.30 -17.12 -8.65
C TYR A 32 2.00 -15.81 -9.38
N GLY A 33 1.79 -14.74 -8.61
CA GLY A 33 1.38 -13.45 -9.17
C GLY A 33 -0.08 -13.38 -9.62
N ASP A 34 -0.86 -14.46 -9.45
CA ASP A 34 -2.30 -14.42 -9.68
C ASP A 34 -2.96 -13.49 -8.67
N THR A 35 -4.01 -12.85 -9.18
CA THR A 35 -4.98 -12.09 -8.39
C THR A 35 -6.17 -13.01 -8.14
N VAL A 36 -6.55 -13.20 -6.87
CA VAL A 36 -7.68 -14.07 -6.52
C VAL A 36 -8.75 -13.27 -5.80
N ASP A 37 -9.99 -13.35 -6.26
CA ASP A 37 -11.13 -12.59 -5.72
C ASP A 37 -11.68 -13.20 -4.42
N TRP A 38 -11.95 -12.37 -3.42
CA TRP A 38 -12.38 -12.74 -2.07
C TRP A 38 -13.73 -13.40 -2.07
N SER A 39 -14.61 -13.01 -3.00
CA SER A 39 -15.90 -13.62 -3.18
C SER A 39 -15.81 -15.07 -3.67
N THR A 40 -14.65 -15.50 -4.19
CA THR A 40 -14.37 -16.92 -4.46
C THR A 40 -13.98 -17.69 -3.20
N PHE A 41 -13.79 -17.00 -2.07
CA PHE A 41 -13.49 -17.55 -0.75
C PHE A 41 -14.63 -17.21 0.22
N THR A 42 -15.42 -18.20 0.61
CA THR A 42 -16.32 -18.04 1.74
C THR A 42 -15.54 -17.90 3.05
N PRO A 43 -16.09 -17.29 4.11
CA PRO A 43 -15.46 -17.30 5.44
C PRO A 43 -15.22 -18.71 6.03
N ALA A 44 -15.86 -19.74 5.46
CA ALA A 44 -15.55 -21.14 5.74
C ALA A 44 -14.32 -21.67 4.96
N ASP A 45 -13.88 -20.97 3.90
CA ASP A 45 -12.68 -21.23 3.11
C ASP A 45 -11.43 -20.50 3.66
N PHE A 46 -11.59 -19.63 4.66
CA PHE A 46 -10.50 -19.14 5.52
C PHE A 46 -9.89 -20.25 6.38
N PHE A 47 -10.62 -21.35 6.46
CA PHE A 47 -10.28 -22.54 7.17
C PHE A 47 -9.78 -23.56 6.13
N TRP A 48 -8.45 -23.75 6.12
CA TRP A 48 -7.73 -24.94 5.64
C TRP A 48 -7.54 -25.10 4.11
N SER A 49 -6.47 -24.49 3.59
CA SER A 49 -5.61 -25.15 2.60
C SER A 49 -4.23 -25.31 3.23
N PRO A 50 -3.58 -26.49 3.16
CA PRO A 50 -2.22 -26.71 3.66
C PRO A 50 -1.18 -25.90 2.88
N ASP A 51 -1.64 -25.18 1.86
CA ASP A 51 -0.81 -24.59 0.83
C ASP A 51 -0.77 -23.07 0.81
N VAL A 52 -1.51 -22.42 1.72
CA VAL A 52 -1.61 -20.96 1.79
C VAL A 52 -1.50 -20.51 3.25
N LEU A 53 -0.42 -19.81 3.59
CA LEU A 53 -0.32 -19.07 4.85
C LEU A 53 -0.81 -17.63 4.61
N VAL A 54 -1.93 -17.27 5.25
CA VAL A 54 -2.38 -15.87 5.28
C VAL A 54 -1.51 -15.10 6.25
N LEU A 55 -0.86 -14.04 5.77
CA LEU A 55 0.00 -13.21 6.61
C LEU A 55 -0.86 -12.22 7.40
N PRO A 56 -0.40 -11.72 8.57
CA PRO A 56 -1.01 -10.58 9.28
C PRO A 56 -1.10 -9.29 8.46
N VAL A 57 -0.59 -9.30 7.23
CA VAL A 57 -0.55 -8.14 6.35
C VAL A 57 -1.81 -8.12 5.49
N THR A 58 -2.90 -7.60 6.06
CA THR A 58 -4.13 -7.29 5.32
C THR A 58 -4.05 -5.87 4.77
N TYR A 59 -3.86 -5.72 3.47
CA TYR A 59 -3.90 -4.41 2.83
C TYR A 59 -5.06 -4.37 1.85
N SER A 60 -6.16 -3.71 2.26
CA SER A 60 -7.24 -3.41 1.32
C SER A 60 -7.20 -1.98 0.81
N ASN A 61 -7.56 -1.82 -0.47
CA ASN A 61 -7.88 -0.51 -1.06
C ASN A 61 -8.96 0.24 -0.27
N VAL A 62 -9.81 -0.48 0.48
CA VAL A 62 -10.90 0.08 1.29
C VAL A 62 -10.67 -0.10 2.80
N SER A 63 -10.07 -1.20 3.23
CA SER A 63 -9.77 -1.52 4.63
C SER A 63 -8.29 -1.85 4.84
N GLY A 64 -7.51 -0.90 5.30
CA GLY A 64 -6.09 -1.12 5.55
C GLY A 64 -5.38 0.20 5.75
N THR A 65 -4.22 0.15 6.38
CA THR A 65 -3.39 1.33 6.57
C THR A 65 -2.31 1.39 5.49
N ILE A 66 -1.78 2.58 5.28
CA ILE A 66 -0.64 2.79 4.39
C ILE A 66 0.61 2.03 4.90
N GLN A 67 0.71 1.81 6.21
CA GLN A 67 1.73 0.98 6.84
C GLN A 67 1.60 -0.47 6.38
N THR A 68 0.38 -1.01 6.36
CA THR A 68 0.16 -2.39 5.93
C THR A 68 0.53 -2.59 4.45
N ALA A 69 0.16 -1.64 3.59
CA ALA A 69 0.58 -1.67 2.17
C ALA A 69 2.10 -1.53 1.99
N ALA A 70 2.76 -0.67 2.77
CA ALA A 70 4.22 -0.55 2.76
C ALA A 70 4.91 -1.83 3.25
N ASN A 71 4.38 -2.49 4.27
CA ASN A 71 4.90 -3.76 4.78
C ASN A 71 4.72 -4.89 3.78
N ALA A 72 3.57 -4.98 3.09
CA ALA A 72 3.36 -5.92 2.00
C ALA A 72 4.41 -5.73 0.88
N ARG A 73 4.67 -4.48 0.51
CA ARG A 73 5.69 -4.14 -0.47
C ARG A 73 7.10 -4.54 -0.01
N GLU A 74 7.41 -4.35 1.26
CA GLU A 74 8.70 -4.77 1.82
C GLU A 74 8.88 -6.29 1.80
N LEU A 75 7.84 -7.05 2.15
CA LEU A 75 7.86 -8.52 2.04
C LEU A 75 8.09 -8.97 0.59
N ILE A 76 7.33 -8.42 -0.36
CA ILE A 76 7.50 -8.69 -1.80
C ILE A 76 8.91 -8.30 -2.27
N ARG A 77 9.47 -7.19 -1.80
CA ARG A 77 10.81 -6.73 -2.18
C ARG A 77 11.91 -7.67 -1.65
N VAL A 78 11.76 -8.17 -0.42
CA VAL A 78 12.77 -8.99 0.25
C VAL A 78 12.74 -10.43 -0.24
N PHE A 79 11.54 -11.02 -0.37
CA PHE A 79 11.38 -12.44 -0.68
C PHE A 79 10.98 -12.68 -2.13
N GLY A 80 10.62 -11.64 -2.89
CA GLY A 80 10.22 -11.76 -4.29
C GLY A 80 8.70 -11.97 -4.43
N LYS A 81 8.12 -11.33 -5.45
CA LYS A 81 6.68 -11.39 -5.74
C LYS A 81 6.16 -12.82 -5.97
N ASP A 82 7.01 -13.70 -6.47
CA ASP A 82 6.64 -15.07 -6.83
C ASP A 82 6.48 -15.97 -5.58
N ASN A 83 6.76 -15.46 -4.38
CA ASN A 83 6.45 -16.17 -3.13
C ASN A 83 5.11 -15.76 -2.54
N PHE A 84 4.43 -14.77 -3.13
CA PHE A 84 3.19 -14.24 -2.60
C PHE A 84 2.07 -14.27 -3.62
N VAL A 85 0.85 -14.48 -3.11
CA VAL A 85 -0.40 -14.27 -3.83
C VAL A 85 -1.04 -13.01 -3.30
N THR A 86 -1.58 -12.23 -4.23
CA THR A 86 -2.32 -11.03 -3.91
C THR A 86 -3.79 -11.40 -3.81
N ILE A 87 -4.36 -11.25 -2.62
CA ILE A 87 -5.79 -11.49 -2.37
C ILE A 87 -6.54 -10.21 -2.72
N HIS A 88 -7.58 -10.28 -3.53
CA HIS A 88 -8.49 -9.20 -3.86
C HIS A 88 -9.81 -9.38 -3.15
N GLY A 89 -10.45 -8.29 -2.73
CA GLY A 89 -11.80 -8.20 -2.17
C GLY A 89 -12.82 -7.75 -3.21
N GLU A 90 -14.12 -7.83 -2.88
CA GLU A 90 -15.20 -7.20 -3.68
C GLU A 90 -14.96 -5.70 -3.94
N LYS A 91 -14.16 -5.05 -3.07
CA LYS A 91 -13.80 -3.64 -3.16
C LYS A 91 -12.35 -3.40 -3.64
N GLY A 92 -11.77 -4.38 -4.33
CA GLY A 92 -10.40 -4.37 -4.81
C GLY A 92 -9.43 -5.08 -3.87
N LEU A 93 -8.14 -5.02 -4.17
CA LEU A 93 -7.05 -5.68 -3.44
C LEU A 93 -7.27 -5.66 -1.91
N PHE A 94 -7.09 -6.80 -1.23
CA PHE A 94 -7.43 -7.09 0.18
C PHE A 94 -6.26 -7.57 1.06
N GLY A 95 -5.26 -8.29 0.53
CA GLY A 95 -4.17 -8.80 1.37
C GLY A 95 -3.05 -9.54 0.63
N LEU A 96 -2.05 -9.97 1.41
CA LEU A 96 -0.94 -10.79 0.93
C LEU A 96 -1.00 -12.18 1.57
N ALA A 97 -0.96 -13.22 0.74
CA ALA A 97 -0.81 -14.59 1.19
C ALA A 97 0.48 -15.20 0.68
N LEU A 98 0.96 -16.21 1.38
CA LEU A 98 2.21 -16.89 1.14
C LEU A 98 1.92 -18.33 0.73
N LEU A 99 2.48 -18.80 -0.38
CA LEU A 99 2.22 -20.16 -0.88
C LEU A 99 3.26 -21.16 -0.34
N SER A 100 2.81 -22.31 0.17
CA SER A 100 3.65 -23.34 0.83
C SER A 100 4.62 -24.07 -0.10
N HIS A 101 4.34 -24.05 -1.41
CA HIS A 101 4.84 -25.02 -2.40
C HIS A 101 5.92 -24.45 -3.32
N THR A 102 6.46 -23.26 -3.03
CA THR A 102 7.71 -22.81 -3.63
C THR A 102 8.90 -23.56 -3.03
N PRO A 103 10.02 -23.71 -3.78
CA PRO A 103 11.30 -23.99 -3.15
C PRO A 103 11.60 -22.81 -2.22
N TRP A 104 11.36 -23.04 -0.93
CA TRP A 104 11.64 -22.05 0.08
C TRP A 104 13.08 -21.62 -0.03
N PRO A 105 13.34 -20.32 0.10
CA PRO A 105 14.70 -19.89 0.19
C PRO A 105 15.39 -20.56 1.39
N ARG A 106 16.71 -20.65 1.32
CA ARG A 106 17.59 -21.26 2.34
C ARG A 106 17.13 -20.90 3.75
N THR A 107 17.35 -21.79 4.73
CA THR A 107 16.95 -21.65 6.14
C THR A 107 17.05 -20.22 6.72
N SER A 108 18.10 -19.48 6.38
CA SER A 108 18.28 -18.09 6.84
C SER A 108 17.23 -17.09 6.33
N GLN A 109 16.62 -17.31 5.16
CA GLN A 109 15.52 -16.51 4.67
C GLN A 109 14.19 -16.88 5.33
N LEU A 110 13.99 -18.15 5.68
CA LEU A 110 12.84 -18.59 6.48
C LEU A 110 12.86 -17.96 7.88
N GLU A 111 14.01 -18.01 8.56
CA GLU A 111 14.20 -17.34 9.86
C GLU A 111 13.96 -15.83 9.78
N ARG A 112 14.41 -15.21 8.68
CA ARG A 112 14.17 -13.79 8.42
C ARG A 112 12.69 -13.48 8.20
N LEU A 113 11.99 -14.29 7.42
CA LEU A 113 10.55 -14.13 7.18
C LEU A 113 9.80 -14.24 8.50
N ALA A 114 10.10 -15.27 9.30
CA ALA A 114 9.52 -15.46 10.61
C ALA A 114 9.71 -14.25 11.52
N THR A 115 10.94 -13.74 11.59
CA THR A 115 11.27 -12.54 12.37
C THR A 115 10.42 -11.35 11.93
N MET A 116 10.28 -11.13 10.62
CA MET A 116 9.46 -10.05 10.07
C MET A 116 7.97 -10.23 10.38
N LEU A 117 7.47 -11.47 10.34
CA LEU A 117 6.07 -11.77 10.70
C LEU A 117 5.82 -11.60 12.19
N THR A 118 6.73 -12.01 13.07
CA THR A 118 6.64 -11.75 14.52
C THR A 118 6.66 -10.26 14.83
N MET A 119 7.49 -9.48 14.12
CA MET A 119 7.47 -8.03 14.24
C MET A 119 6.10 -7.47 13.89
N LEU A 120 5.48 -7.92 12.79
CA LEU A 120 4.14 -7.48 12.40
C LEU A 120 3.05 -7.92 13.38
N ALA A 121 3.19 -9.11 13.97
CA ALA A 121 2.32 -9.62 15.03
C ALA A 121 2.29 -8.71 16.27
N SER A 122 3.42 -8.06 16.57
CA SER A 122 3.58 -7.29 17.80
C SER A 122 2.79 -5.98 17.86
N GLY A 123 2.14 -5.55 16.76
CA GLY A 123 1.13 -4.50 16.78
C GLY A 123 0.96 -3.68 15.50
N ASP A 124 -0.10 -2.86 15.48
CA ASP A 124 -0.64 -2.17 14.29
C ASP A 124 0.24 -1.05 13.71
N GLN A 125 1.31 -0.62 14.39
CA GLN A 125 2.18 0.49 13.93
C GLN A 125 3.60 0.05 13.54
N VAL A 126 3.84 -1.25 13.40
CA VAL A 126 5.17 -1.75 13.05
C VAL A 126 5.46 -1.51 11.58
N LEU A 127 6.60 -0.87 11.30
CA LEU A 127 7.16 -0.76 9.96
C LEU A 127 8.32 -1.74 9.83
N LEU A 128 8.21 -2.67 8.89
CA LEU A 128 9.32 -3.54 8.53
C LEU A 128 10.51 -2.75 7.99
N ASN A 129 10.21 -1.65 7.27
CA ASN A 129 11.21 -0.77 6.71
C ASN A 129 10.67 0.66 6.54
N THR A 130 11.22 1.60 7.31
CA THR A 130 10.83 3.02 7.27
C THR A 130 11.10 3.68 5.92
N ARG A 131 12.16 3.28 5.20
CA ARG A 131 12.46 3.81 3.88
C ARG A 131 11.41 3.36 2.86
N THR A 132 11.07 2.07 2.83
CA THR A 132 10.02 1.53 1.95
C THR A 132 8.68 2.24 2.20
N TYR A 133 8.36 2.55 3.46
CA TYR A 133 7.18 3.34 3.80
C TYR A 133 7.19 4.74 3.18
N TRP A 134 8.27 5.51 3.34
CA TRP A 134 8.33 6.89 2.81
C TRP A 134 8.40 6.93 1.28
N GLU A 135 9.06 5.96 0.65
CA GLU A 135 9.04 5.79 -0.80
C GLU A 135 7.62 5.51 -1.30
N TYR A 136 6.89 4.59 -0.65
CA TYR A 136 5.50 4.32 -0.98
C TYR A 136 4.59 5.54 -0.75
N PHE A 137 4.77 6.24 0.36
CA PHE A 137 4.02 7.46 0.66
C PHE A 137 4.24 8.55 -0.40
N ALA A 138 5.48 8.74 -0.86
CA ALA A 138 5.80 9.68 -1.92
C ALA A 138 5.12 9.31 -3.25
N GLU A 139 5.15 8.02 -3.63
CA GLU A 139 4.47 7.55 -4.83
C GLU A 139 2.95 7.77 -4.77
N LEU A 140 2.33 7.61 -3.59
CA LEU A 140 0.90 7.90 -3.44
C LEU A 140 0.59 9.38 -3.61
N ARG A 141 1.46 10.28 -3.14
CA ARG A 141 1.31 11.72 -3.39
C ARG A 141 1.37 12.05 -4.87
N ASP A 142 2.27 11.41 -5.60
CA ASP A 142 2.40 11.58 -7.05
C ASP A 142 1.18 11.01 -7.78
N LYS A 143 0.70 9.83 -7.39
CA LYS A 143 -0.54 9.27 -7.93
C LYS A 143 -1.75 10.17 -7.64
N ALA A 144 -1.84 10.75 -6.44
CA ALA A 144 -2.91 11.68 -6.08
C ALA A 144 -2.86 12.95 -6.95
N TRP A 145 -1.65 13.44 -7.28
CA TRP A 145 -1.44 14.52 -8.25
C TRP A 145 -2.06 14.20 -9.60
N GLU A 146 -1.63 13.08 -10.21
CA GLU A 146 -2.07 12.67 -11.55
C GLU A 146 -3.57 12.37 -11.61
N ALA A 147 -4.10 11.71 -10.57
CA ALA A 147 -5.47 11.24 -10.55
C ALA A 147 -6.49 12.39 -10.41
N SER A 148 -6.23 13.39 -9.57
CA SER A 148 -7.22 14.45 -9.34
C SER A 148 -6.68 15.78 -8.82
N LEU A 149 -5.58 15.80 -8.06
CA LEU A 149 -5.13 17.03 -7.41
C LEU A 149 -4.66 18.08 -8.43
N ALA A 150 -4.09 17.68 -9.57
CA ALA A 150 -3.70 18.63 -10.61
C ALA A 150 -4.91 19.42 -11.15
N ALA A 151 -6.02 18.71 -11.41
CA ALA A 151 -7.26 19.32 -11.88
C ALA A 151 -7.90 20.22 -10.80
N LYS A 152 -8.02 19.72 -9.56
CA LYS A 152 -8.53 20.50 -8.42
C LYS A 152 -7.71 21.75 -8.16
N THR A 153 -6.39 21.63 -8.21
CA THR A 153 -5.46 22.77 -8.06
C THR A 153 -5.70 23.80 -9.16
N ALA A 154 -5.82 23.37 -10.43
CA ALA A 154 -6.09 24.28 -11.54
C ALA A 154 -7.46 24.97 -11.41
N GLU A 155 -8.48 24.28 -10.92
CA GLU A 155 -9.81 24.85 -10.64
C GLU A 155 -9.74 25.89 -9.52
N SER A 156 -9.11 25.57 -8.40
CA SER A 156 -8.94 26.48 -7.26
C SER A 156 -8.08 27.69 -7.63
N LEU A 157 -7.03 27.51 -8.43
CA LEU A 157 -6.26 28.64 -8.99
C LEU A 157 -7.12 29.49 -9.91
N ALA A 158 -7.90 28.90 -10.82
CA ALA A 158 -8.79 29.68 -11.68
C ALA A 158 -9.81 30.52 -10.89
N ALA A 159 -10.26 30.03 -9.74
CA ALA A 159 -11.16 30.77 -8.84
C ALA A 159 -10.45 31.91 -8.08
N LEU A 160 -9.14 31.81 -7.85
CA LEU A 160 -8.33 32.82 -7.18
C LEU A 160 -7.73 33.87 -8.13
N ALA A 161 -7.89 33.70 -9.44
CA ALA A 161 -7.28 34.59 -10.41
C ALA A 161 -7.79 36.03 -10.28
N PRO A 162 -6.89 37.03 -10.26
CA PRO A 162 -7.30 38.44 -10.22
C PRO A 162 -8.20 38.82 -11.39
N ALA A 163 -9.05 39.82 -11.19
CA ALA A 163 -9.95 40.32 -12.23
C ALA A 163 -9.14 40.73 -13.49
N GLY A 164 -9.58 40.25 -14.66
CA GLY A 164 -8.92 40.51 -15.95
C GLY A 164 -7.81 39.51 -16.32
N VAL A 165 -7.43 38.58 -15.44
CA VAL A 165 -6.50 37.50 -15.77
C VAL A 165 -7.24 36.36 -16.46
N THR A 166 -6.85 36.06 -17.71
CA THR A 166 -7.38 34.89 -18.43
C THR A 166 -6.64 33.63 -17.97
N VAL A 167 -7.38 32.65 -17.46
CA VAL A 167 -6.81 31.40 -16.94
C VAL A 167 -7.05 30.25 -17.91
N ASN A 168 -5.97 29.64 -18.39
CA ASN A 168 -6.04 28.35 -19.09
C ASN A 168 -5.83 27.20 -18.10
N ARG A 169 -6.92 26.55 -17.69
CA ARG A 169 -6.89 25.43 -16.73
C ARG A 169 -6.05 24.24 -17.21
N ALA A 170 -6.02 23.98 -18.52
CA ALA A 170 -5.20 22.90 -19.07
C ALA A 170 -3.70 23.20 -18.88
N SER A 171 -3.29 24.44 -19.14
CA SER A 171 -1.92 24.90 -18.90
C SER A 171 -1.54 24.81 -17.43
N LEU A 172 -2.42 25.30 -16.52
CA LEU A 172 -2.15 25.23 -15.07
C LEU A 172 -2.00 23.79 -14.57
N ARG A 173 -2.79 22.85 -15.11
CA ARG A 173 -2.75 21.44 -14.74
C ARG A 173 -1.42 20.77 -15.11
N THR A 174 -0.85 21.15 -16.25
CA THR A 174 0.38 20.53 -16.78
C THR A 174 1.65 21.28 -16.41
N ASP A 175 1.56 22.46 -15.79
CA ASP A 175 2.73 23.26 -15.44
C ASP A 175 3.54 22.58 -14.31
N PRO A 176 4.82 22.23 -14.56
CA PRO A 176 5.66 21.58 -13.56
C PRO A 176 5.95 22.47 -12.34
N TRP A 177 5.96 23.79 -12.49
CA TRP A 177 6.19 24.72 -11.38
C TRP A 177 5.00 24.81 -10.44
N ILE A 178 3.77 24.66 -10.96
CA ILE A 178 2.56 24.57 -10.13
C ILE A 178 2.60 23.29 -9.29
N ARG A 179 2.92 22.14 -9.90
CA ARG A 179 3.13 20.90 -9.16
C ARG A 179 4.21 21.05 -8.09
N HIS A 180 5.37 21.59 -8.47
CA HIS A 180 6.50 21.76 -7.56
C HIS A 180 6.14 22.68 -6.38
N GLY A 181 5.56 23.85 -6.64
CA GLY A 181 5.13 24.80 -5.61
C GLY A 181 4.08 24.20 -4.68
N TYR A 182 3.12 23.44 -5.23
CA TYR A 182 2.10 22.76 -4.44
C TYR A 182 2.72 21.66 -3.56
N GLN A 183 3.53 20.76 -4.12
CA GLN A 183 4.10 19.61 -3.40
C GLN A 183 5.15 20.01 -2.35
N TRP A 184 5.86 21.12 -2.56
CA TRP A 184 6.88 21.63 -1.63
C TRP A 184 6.44 22.76 -0.72
N PHE A 185 5.15 23.11 -0.71
CA PHE A 185 4.61 23.96 0.33
C PHE A 185 4.90 23.34 1.71
N LYS A 186 5.75 24.02 2.51
CA LYS A 186 6.18 23.54 3.84
C LYS A 186 5.02 23.27 4.79
N GLY A 187 3.90 23.96 4.58
CA GLY A 187 2.69 23.78 5.38
C GLY A 187 1.87 22.55 4.99
N ASN A 188 2.25 21.78 3.97
CA ASN A 188 1.49 20.60 3.54
C ASN A 188 1.24 19.62 4.70
N GLN A 189 0.02 19.09 4.75
CA GLN A 189 -0.38 18.02 5.66
C GLN A 189 -0.90 16.86 4.84
N TRP A 190 0.04 16.08 4.32
CA TRP A 190 -0.28 14.86 3.60
C TRP A 190 -0.75 13.80 4.60
N MET A 191 -1.96 13.30 4.40
CA MET A 191 -2.58 12.31 5.27
C MET A 191 -2.97 11.07 4.45
N PRO A 192 -2.71 9.86 4.95
CA PRO A 192 -3.31 8.65 4.40
C PRO A 192 -4.83 8.75 4.49
N GLN A 193 -5.52 8.47 3.39
CA GLN A 193 -6.96 8.33 3.37
C GLN A 193 -7.36 6.85 3.32
N THR A 194 -6.64 6.05 2.55
CA THR A 194 -6.72 4.59 2.52
C THR A 194 -5.31 4.01 2.42
N ALA A 195 -5.19 2.68 2.37
CA ALA A 195 -3.91 2.02 2.11
C ALA A 195 -3.25 2.48 0.80
N THR A 196 -4.03 2.95 -0.18
CA THR A 196 -3.57 3.29 -1.54
C THR A 196 -3.88 4.73 -1.96
N SER A 197 -4.30 5.59 -1.03
CA SER A 197 -4.61 6.99 -1.33
C SER A 197 -4.18 7.93 -0.22
N VAL A 198 -3.79 9.13 -0.61
CA VAL A 198 -3.43 10.22 0.29
C VAL A 198 -4.17 11.49 -0.13
N ILE A 199 -4.45 12.32 0.86
CA ILE A 199 -5.00 13.67 0.68
C ILE A 199 -4.02 14.69 1.25
N ASN A 200 -4.15 15.94 0.82
CA ASN A 200 -3.50 17.06 1.50
C ASN A 200 -4.55 17.84 2.27
N ALA A 201 -4.55 17.75 3.60
CA ALA A 201 -5.52 18.44 4.46
C ALA A 201 -5.40 19.97 4.37
N ARG A 202 -4.28 20.49 3.83
CA ARG A 202 -4.03 21.92 3.61
C ARG A 202 -3.99 22.28 2.13
N HIS A 203 -4.87 21.66 1.34
CA HIS A 203 -5.02 21.92 -0.10
C HIS A 203 -5.16 23.41 -0.40
N ASP A 204 -6.12 24.09 0.22
CA ASP A 204 -6.42 25.50 -0.08
C ASP A 204 -5.24 26.43 0.22
N GLU A 205 -4.51 26.16 1.30
CA GLU A 205 -3.31 26.92 1.64
C GLU A 205 -2.16 26.65 0.68
N ALA A 206 -1.99 25.40 0.24
CA ALA A 206 -1.01 25.05 -0.78
C ALA A 206 -1.33 25.72 -2.13
N VAL A 207 -2.62 25.81 -2.49
CA VAL A 207 -3.07 26.54 -3.68
C VAL A 207 -2.78 28.04 -3.55
N ARG A 208 -3.10 28.68 -2.42
CA ARG A 208 -2.77 30.09 -2.18
C ARG A 208 -1.27 30.34 -2.20
N HIS A 209 -0.48 29.39 -1.68
CA HIS A 209 0.97 29.44 -1.78
C HIS A 209 1.40 29.47 -3.25
N VAL A 210 0.92 28.55 -4.09
CA VAL A 210 1.22 28.53 -5.53
C VAL A 210 0.80 29.83 -6.21
N ALA A 211 -0.41 30.32 -5.95
CA ALA A 211 -0.90 31.58 -6.51
C ALA A 211 0.06 32.74 -6.20
N ARG A 212 0.53 32.86 -4.97
CA ARG A 212 1.47 33.92 -4.56
C ARG A 212 2.89 33.71 -5.07
N THR A 213 3.43 32.49 -4.97
CA THR A 213 4.87 32.24 -5.17
C THR A 213 5.23 31.81 -6.58
N VAL A 214 4.32 31.15 -7.30
CA VAL A 214 4.53 30.69 -8.68
C VAL A 214 3.91 31.66 -9.67
N LEU A 215 2.70 32.14 -9.39
CA LEU A 215 1.94 32.99 -10.32
C LEU A 215 2.01 34.49 -9.99
N GLY A 216 2.52 34.86 -8.81
CA GLY A 216 2.65 36.25 -8.39
C GLY A 216 1.32 36.96 -8.14
N TRP A 217 0.24 36.22 -7.90
CA TRP A 217 -1.08 36.78 -7.63
C TRP A 217 -1.22 37.22 -6.17
N GLU A 218 -1.91 38.33 -5.97
CA GLU A 218 -2.29 38.82 -4.65
C GLU A 218 -3.65 38.22 -4.25
N VAL A 219 -3.61 37.20 -3.39
CA VAL A 219 -4.76 36.35 -2.97
C VAL A 219 -4.73 36.04 -1.48
#